data_AF-A0A6L4ZC82-F1
#
_entry.id   AF-A0A6L4ZC82-F1
#
_cell.length_a   1.000
_cell.length_b   1.000
_cell.length_c   1.000
_cell.angle_alpha   90.00
_cell.angle_beta   90.00
_cell.angle_gamma   90.00
#
_symmetry.space_group_name_H-M   'P 1'
#
loop_
_entity.id
_entity.type
_entity.pdbx_description
1 polymer ?
#
loop_
_entity_poly.entity_id
_entity_poly.type
_entity_poly.pdbx_seq_one_letter_code
_entity_poly.pdbx_strand_id
1 'polypeptide(L)'
;MHRINQISPLIVYLILKHISTTMEYKKQLSPEQRKELISGLKTRFEKNKNRHKDLEWSLVQTKLETNIENLWSLNEMERTGGEPDVVGFEESTDEYLFYDCSAESPKARRSVCYDRAALESRKEFKPENSAKEMASEMGIELLTEEQYRNLQKLGNFDTKTSSWIITPPEIRKLGGALFCDRRYNTVFVYHNGAESYYAARGFRGWIKV
;
A
#
# COMPACT_ATOMS: atom_id res chain seq x y z
N MET A 1 41.24 16.95 42.93
CA MET A 1 40.15 16.10 43.44
C MET A 1 38.99 16.17 42.44
N HIS A 2 39.05 15.40 41.35
CA HIS A 2 37.96 15.32 40.36
C HIS A 2 36.97 14.26 40.81
N ARG A 3 35.77 14.68 41.25
CA ARG A 3 34.65 13.76 41.46
C ARG A 3 34.00 13.48 40.12
N ILE A 4 34.21 12.27 39.61
CA ILE A 4 33.42 11.74 38.49
C ILE A 4 32.04 11.40 39.08
N ASN A 5 31.02 12.09 38.58
CA ASN A 5 29.63 11.93 39.01
C ASN A 5 29.14 10.51 38.68
N GLN A 6 28.72 9.76 39.71
CA GLN A 6 27.89 8.58 39.53
C GLN A 6 26.48 9.04 39.14
N ILE A 7 26.04 8.68 37.95
CA ILE A 7 24.66 8.90 37.51
C ILE A 7 23.76 7.99 38.35
N SER A 8 22.70 8.55 38.94
CA SER A 8 21.84 7.79 39.85
C SER A 8 21.12 6.63 39.11
N PRO A 9 20.87 5.49 39.78
CA PRO A 9 20.15 4.36 39.18
C PRO A 9 18.75 4.75 38.67
N LEU A 10 18.13 5.75 39.29
CA LEU A 10 16.84 6.29 38.87
C LEU A 10 16.93 7.04 37.53
N ILE A 11 18.02 7.77 37.29
CA ILE A 11 18.28 8.43 36.00
C ILE A 11 18.56 7.39 34.92
N VAL A 12 19.32 6.33 35.22
CA VAL A 12 19.54 5.22 34.28
C VAL A 12 18.23 4.50 33.97
N TYR A 13 17.39 4.24 34.97
CA TYR A 13 16.07 3.62 34.79
C TYR A 13 15.12 4.51 33.98
N LEU A 14 15.10 5.82 34.22
CA LEU A 14 14.29 6.77 33.44
C LEU A 14 14.80 6.89 32.00
N ILE A 15 16.12 6.90 31.77
CA ILE A 15 16.71 6.88 30.42
C ILE A 15 16.33 5.57 29.71
N LEU A 16 16.46 4.41 30.35
CA LEU A 16 16.07 3.12 29.76
C LEU A 16 14.55 3.03 29.50
N LYS A 17 13.73 3.61 30.37
CA LYS A 17 12.27 3.65 30.20
C LYS A 17 11.84 4.63 29.12
N HIS A 18 12.54 5.77 28.96
CA HIS A 18 12.31 6.72 27.88
C HIS A 18 12.77 6.15 26.53
N ILE A 19 13.91 5.45 26.48
CA ILE A 19 14.36 4.68 25.31
C ILE A 19 13.35 3.57 24.97
N SER A 20 12.73 2.95 25.97
CA SER A 20 11.67 1.95 25.76
C SER A 20 10.34 2.53 25.27
N THR A 21 10.15 3.86 25.25
CA THR A 21 8.91 4.50 24.78
C THR A 21 9.02 5.08 23.35
N THR A 22 10.17 4.93 22.70
CA THR A 22 10.35 5.22 21.27
C THR A 22 11.26 4.16 20.62
N MET A 23 10.91 2.89 20.74
CA MET A 23 11.32 1.93 19.72
C MET A 23 10.42 2.14 18.51
N GLU A 24 10.76 3.14 17.72
CA GLU A 24 10.34 3.24 16.34
C GLU A 24 10.88 1.97 15.66
N TYR A 25 10.05 0.93 15.59
CA TYR A 25 10.38 -0.28 14.85
C TYR A 25 10.60 0.16 13.41
N LYS A 26 11.87 0.35 13.03
CA LYS A 26 12.23 0.74 11.68
C LYS A 26 11.60 -0.27 10.74
N LYS A 27 10.76 0.23 9.83
CA LYS A 27 10.12 -0.50 8.74
C LYS A 27 11.20 -1.10 7.83
N GLN A 28 11.84 -2.17 8.29
CA GLN A 28 13.00 -2.79 7.65
C GLN A 28 12.85 -4.30 7.66
N LEU A 29 13.15 -4.90 6.50
CA LEU A 29 13.15 -6.34 6.31
C LEU A 29 14.51 -6.94 6.70
N SER A 30 14.50 -8.18 7.19
CA SER A 30 15.72 -8.98 7.32
C SER A 30 16.35 -9.23 5.93
N PRO A 31 17.67 -9.52 5.85
CA PRO A 31 18.31 -9.88 4.58
C PRO A 31 17.61 -11.03 3.84
N GLU A 32 17.12 -12.03 4.59
CA GLU A 32 16.40 -13.19 4.05
C GLU A 32 15.05 -12.78 3.45
N GLN A 33 14.28 -11.96 4.19
CA GLN A 33 12.99 -11.43 3.71
C GLN A 33 13.17 -10.57 2.45
N ARG A 34 14.23 -9.75 2.38
CA ARG A 34 14.54 -8.97 1.17
C ARG A 34 14.81 -9.87 -0.02
N LYS A 35 15.63 -10.91 0.18
CA LYS A 35 15.97 -11.86 -0.88
C LYS A 35 14.73 -12.62 -1.38
N GLU A 36 13.88 -13.07 -0.45
CA GLU A 36 12.62 -13.73 -0.78
C GLU A 36 11.68 -12.81 -1.58
N LEU A 37 11.49 -11.57 -1.11
CA LEU A 37 10.67 -10.57 -1.78
C LEU A 37 11.19 -10.29 -3.20
N ILE A 38 12.48 -9.95 -3.36
CA ILE A 38 13.07 -9.64 -4.67
C ILE A 38 12.97 -10.83 -5.61
N SER A 39 13.17 -12.07 -5.12
CA SER A 39 13.00 -13.27 -5.92
C SER A 39 11.54 -13.47 -6.38
N GLY A 40 10.57 -13.19 -5.50
CA GLY A 40 9.14 -13.23 -5.82
C GLY A 40 8.76 -12.20 -6.88
N LEU A 41 9.19 -10.95 -6.69
CA LEU A 41 9.00 -9.85 -7.64
C LEU A 41 9.61 -10.18 -9.00
N LYS A 42 10.85 -10.71 -9.03
CA LYS A 42 11.52 -11.13 -10.27
C LYS A 42 10.71 -12.18 -11.03
N THR A 43 10.30 -13.23 -10.33
CA THR A 43 9.54 -14.33 -10.92
C THR A 43 8.22 -13.81 -11.52
N ARG A 44 7.56 -12.86 -10.83
CA ARG A 44 6.33 -12.24 -11.30
C ARG A 44 6.56 -11.35 -12.51
N PHE A 45 7.59 -10.52 -12.48
CA PHE A 45 8.00 -9.67 -13.60
C PHE A 45 8.21 -10.53 -14.85
N GLU A 46 9.08 -11.54 -14.77
CA GLU A 46 9.38 -12.43 -15.89
C GLU A 46 8.17 -13.20 -16.43
N LYS A 47 7.19 -13.50 -15.57
CA LYS A 47 5.93 -14.14 -15.97
C LYS A 47 4.97 -13.18 -16.69
N ASN A 48 5.00 -11.90 -16.34
CA ASN A 48 4.04 -10.88 -16.78
C ASN A 48 4.64 -9.86 -17.76
N LYS A 49 5.55 -10.29 -18.64
CA LYS A 49 6.26 -9.43 -19.62
C LYS A 49 5.35 -8.52 -20.44
N ASN A 50 4.09 -8.89 -20.62
CA ASN A 50 3.11 -8.06 -21.32
C ASN A 50 2.82 -6.72 -20.62
N ARG A 51 3.14 -6.60 -19.32
CA ARG A 51 2.93 -5.38 -18.51
C ARG A 51 4.08 -4.37 -18.63
N HIS A 52 5.26 -4.80 -19.05
CA HIS A 52 6.50 -4.01 -19.00
C HIS A 52 7.46 -4.42 -20.13
N LYS A 53 6.99 -4.35 -21.38
CA LYS A 53 7.71 -4.89 -22.55
C LYS A 53 9.11 -4.32 -22.75
N ASP A 54 9.32 -3.08 -22.37
CA ASP A 54 10.54 -2.33 -22.64
C ASP A 54 11.40 -2.11 -21.37
N LEU A 55 11.05 -2.78 -20.26
CA LEU A 55 11.79 -2.66 -19.01
C LEU A 55 12.68 -3.87 -18.75
N GLU A 56 13.88 -3.62 -18.25
CA GLU A 56 14.84 -4.66 -17.88
C GLU A 56 14.82 -4.89 -16.37
N TRP A 57 14.70 -6.17 -15.97
CA TRP A 57 14.68 -6.54 -14.56
C TRP A 57 15.94 -6.11 -13.79
N SER A 58 17.11 -6.15 -14.43
CA SER A 58 18.39 -5.72 -13.83
C SER A 58 18.33 -4.28 -13.31
N LEU A 59 17.66 -3.38 -14.04
CA LEU A 59 17.51 -1.97 -13.67
C LEU A 59 16.50 -1.81 -12.52
N VAL A 60 15.37 -2.52 -12.60
CA VAL A 60 14.35 -2.58 -11.53
C VAL A 60 14.97 -3.09 -10.23
N GLN A 61 15.74 -4.18 -10.30
CA GLN A 61 16.40 -4.77 -9.14
C GLN A 61 17.40 -3.79 -8.51
N THR A 62 18.16 -3.07 -9.32
CA THR A 62 19.10 -2.05 -8.82
C THR A 62 18.37 -0.93 -8.05
N LYS A 63 17.21 -0.48 -8.54
CA LYS A 63 16.37 0.48 -7.80
C LYS A 63 15.82 -0.10 -6.50
N LEU A 64 15.31 -1.34 -6.53
CA LEU A 64 14.81 -2.04 -5.35
C LEU A 64 15.88 -2.19 -4.25
N GLU A 65 17.11 -2.53 -4.62
CA GLU A 65 18.21 -2.74 -3.66
C GLU A 65 18.75 -1.44 -3.05
N THR A 66 18.58 -0.30 -3.74
CA THR A 66 18.97 1.02 -3.23
C THR A 66 17.88 1.70 -2.39
N ASN A 67 16.60 1.34 -2.60
CA ASN A 67 15.44 1.90 -1.89
C ASN A 67 14.88 0.94 -0.81
N ILE A 68 15.62 0.77 0.29
CA ILE A 68 15.28 -0.18 1.37
C ILE A 68 13.91 0.09 2.01
N GLU A 69 13.49 1.35 2.12
CA GLU A 69 12.20 1.71 2.71
C GLU A 69 11.03 1.21 1.85
N ASN A 70 11.16 1.28 0.52
CA ASN A 70 10.13 0.80 -0.40
C ASN A 70 10.00 -0.74 -0.39
N LEU A 71 11.08 -1.47 -0.07
CA LEU A 71 11.01 -2.92 0.08
C LEU A 71 10.03 -3.32 1.20
N TRP A 72 9.97 -2.56 2.29
CA TRP A 72 9.00 -2.83 3.35
C TRP A 72 7.56 -2.65 2.85
N SER A 73 7.27 -1.56 2.13
CA SER A 73 5.94 -1.33 1.55
C SER A 73 5.55 -2.42 0.55
N LEU A 74 6.47 -2.81 -0.33
CA LEU A 74 6.26 -3.90 -1.29
C LEU A 74 6.03 -5.25 -0.58
N ASN A 75 6.74 -5.52 0.51
CA ASN A 75 6.50 -6.69 1.34
C ASN A 75 5.10 -6.67 1.97
N GLU A 76 4.62 -5.51 2.43
CA GLU A 76 3.25 -5.40 2.95
C GLU A 76 2.20 -5.59 1.86
N MET A 77 2.44 -5.06 0.65
CA MET A 77 1.60 -5.33 -0.52
C MET A 77 1.54 -6.83 -0.80
N GLU A 78 2.69 -7.53 -0.81
CA GLU A 78 2.80 -8.98 -1.00
C GLU A 78 2.06 -9.76 0.11
N ARG A 79 2.36 -9.46 1.39
CA ARG A 79 1.79 -10.10 2.58
C ARG A 79 0.27 -10.03 2.62
N THR A 80 -0.31 -8.94 2.11
CA THR A 80 -1.75 -8.73 2.08
C THR A 80 -2.43 -9.30 0.81
N GLY A 81 -1.68 -9.95 -0.09
CA GLY A 81 -2.19 -10.58 -1.31
C GLY A 81 -2.35 -9.61 -2.49
N GLY A 82 -1.54 -8.55 -2.51
CA GLY A 82 -1.53 -7.53 -3.56
C GLY A 82 -0.94 -7.98 -4.88
N GLU A 83 0.01 -8.93 -4.82
CA GLU A 83 0.84 -9.33 -5.96
C GLU A 83 1.44 -8.11 -6.69
N PRO A 84 2.22 -7.25 -5.99
CA PRO A 84 2.79 -6.04 -6.56
C PRO A 84 3.67 -6.36 -7.77
N ASP A 85 3.52 -5.59 -8.86
CA ASP A 85 4.27 -5.79 -10.10
C ASP A 85 4.55 -4.44 -10.77
N VAL A 86 5.58 -4.41 -11.62
CA VAL A 86 5.95 -3.21 -12.38
C VAL A 86 4.96 -3.02 -13.51
N VAL A 87 4.35 -1.83 -13.55
CA VAL A 87 3.35 -1.43 -14.55
C VAL A 87 3.81 -0.26 -15.42
N GLY A 88 4.92 0.39 -15.08
CA GLY A 88 5.44 1.53 -15.81
C GLY A 88 6.74 2.07 -15.21
N PHE A 89 7.30 3.06 -15.89
CA PHE A 89 8.49 3.79 -15.50
C PHE A 89 8.25 5.28 -15.77
N GLU A 90 8.56 6.12 -14.79
CA GLU A 90 8.41 7.56 -14.84
C GLU A 90 9.78 8.20 -15.08
N GLU A 91 10.07 8.57 -16.33
CA GLU A 91 11.38 9.10 -16.74
C GLU A 91 11.72 10.40 -16.00
N SER A 92 10.71 11.21 -15.68
CA SER A 92 10.91 12.52 -15.03
C SER A 92 11.49 12.42 -13.62
N THR A 93 11.24 11.30 -12.93
CA THR A 93 11.74 11.04 -11.57
C THR A 93 12.68 9.85 -11.48
N ASP A 94 12.90 9.13 -12.59
CA ASP A 94 13.71 7.90 -12.63
C ASP A 94 13.19 6.85 -11.62
N GLU A 95 11.87 6.64 -11.64
CA GLU A 95 11.15 5.74 -10.71
C GLU A 95 10.29 4.71 -11.45
N TYR A 96 10.27 3.49 -10.94
CA TYR A 96 9.37 2.42 -11.36
C TYR A 96 8.05 2.50 -10.63
N LEU A 97 6.95 2.30 -11.36
CA LEU A 97 5.61 2.28 -10.81
C LEU A 97 5.20 0.85 -10.48
N PHE A 98 4.93 0.58 -9.21
CA PHE A 98 4.43 -0.70 -8.72
C PHE A 98 2.96 -0.59 -8.32
N TYR A 99 2.09 -1.42 -8.90
CA TYR A 99 0.67 -1.53 -8.52
C TYR A 99 0.38 -2.92 -7.97
N ASP A 100 -0.66 -3.04 -7.15
CA ASP A 100 -1.28 -4.35 -6.88
C ASP A 100 -1.90 -4.94 -8.15
N CYS A 101 -1.35 -6.07 -8.58
CA CYS A 101 -1.76 -6.76 -9.79
C CYS A 101 -2.42 -8.12 -9.54
N SER A 102 -2.91 -8.37 -8.33
CA SER A 102 -3.76 -9.52 -8.04
C SER A 102 -5.12 -9.41 -8.74
N ALA A 103 -5.70 -10.53 -9.18
CA ALA A 103 -6.91 -10.52 -10.03
C ALA A 103 -8.12 -9.79 -9.40
N GLU A 104 -8.25 -9.86 -8.07
CA GLU A 104 -9.33 -9.23 -7.32
C GLU A 104 -8.73 -8.44 -6.15
N SER A 105 -9.41 -7.39 -5.72
CA SER A 105 -8.96 -6.52 -4.63
C SER A 105 -8.48 -7.37 -3.44
N PRO A 106 -7.31 -7.14 -2.85
CA PRO A 106 -6.69 -8.12 -1.94
C PRO A 106 -7.57 -8.45 -0.73
N LYS A 107 -7.76 -9.75 -0.44
CA LYS A 107 -8.76 -10.22 0.55
C LYS A 107 -8.51 -9.66 1.96
N ALA A 108 -7.25 -9.51 2.35
CA ALA A 108 -6.85 -8.95 3.65
C ALA A 108 -7.10 -7.43 3.76
N ARG A 109 -7.56 -6.78 2.68
CA ARG A 109 -7.80 -5.33 2.57
C ARG A 109 -9.24 -5.00 2.21
N ARG A 110 -10.17 -5.94 2.37
CA ARG A 110 -11.60 -5.78 2.11
C ARG A 110 -12.39 -5.47 3.38
N SER A 111 -13.65 -5.10 3.22
CA SER A 111 -14.58 -4.80 4.31
C SER A 111 -14.16 -3.61 5.16
N VAL A 112 -13.49 -2.64 4.53
CA VAL A 112 -13.04 -1.39 5.17
C VAL A 112 -13.79 -0.19 4.59
N CYS A 113 -14.04 0.80 5.45
CA CYS A 113 -14.54 2.10 5.02
C CYS A 113 -13.42 2.93 4.38
N TYR A 114 -13.75 4.10 3.85
CA TYR A 114 -12.80 4.87 3.04
C TYR A 114 -11.65 5.48 3.87
N ASP A 115 -11.95 6.20 4.95
CA ASP A 115 -10.95 6.89 5.78
C ASP A 115 -11.31 6.92 7.28
N ARG A 116 -10.40 7.48 8.08
CA ARG A 116 -10.54 7.55 9.54
C ARG A 116 -11.77 8.33 10.00
N ALA A 117 -12.08 9.46 9.36
CA ALA A 117 -13.27 10.23 9.70
C ALA A 117 -14.56 9.45 9.42
N ALA A 118 -14.57 8.64 8.35
CA ALA A 118 -15.68 7.73 8.05
C ALA A 118 -15.78 6.55 9.03
N LEU A 119 -14.64 6.05 9.51
CA LEU A 119 -14.60 5.02 10.55
C LEU A 119 -15.20 5.55 11.87
N GLU A 120 -14.83 6.76 12.27
CA GLU A 120 -15.25 7.39 13.51
C GLU A 120 -16.74 7.78 13.50
N SER A 121 -17.29 8.14 12.34
CA SER A 121 -18.70 8.53 12.21
C SER A 121 -19.68 7.37 12.44
N ARG A 122 -19.25 6.12 12.27
CA ARG A 122 -20.10 4.94 12.55
C ARG A 122 -20.26 4.74 14.04
N LYS A 123 -21.49 4.42 14.46
CA LYS A 123 -21.80 4.03 15.86
C LYS A 123 -21.85 2.52 16.04
N GLU A 124 -22.39 1.81 15.04
CA GLU A 124 -22.60 0.37 15.05
C GLU A 124 -21.92 -0.27 13.84
N PHE A 125 -21.52 -1.53 14.01
CA PHE A 125 -20.82 -2.34 13.00
C PHE A 125 -19.62 -1.57 12.41
N LYS A 126 -18.72 -1.08 13.25
CA LYS A 126 -17.51 -0.42 12.77
C LYS A 126 -16.60 -1.47 12.11
N PRO A 127 -16.09 -1.23 10.89
CA PRO A 127 -15.05 -2.10 10.35
C PRO A 127 -13.77 -1.97 11.18
N GLU A 128 -12.86 -2.93 11.04
CA GLU A 128 -11.61 -2.95 11.81
C GLU A 128 -10.70 -1.76 11.47
N ASN A 129 -10.71 -1.32 10.20
CA ASN A 129 -9.83 -0.27 9.70
C ASN A 129 -10.50 0.51 8.53
N SER A 130 -9.77 1.49 7.98
CA SER A 130 -10.12 2.24 6.79
C SER A 130 -9.06 2.07 5.68
N ALA A 131 -9.48 2.20 4.42
CA ALA A 131 -8.59 2.01 3.27
C ALA A 131 -7.41 3.00 3.27
N LYS A 132 -7.67 4.29 3.53
CA LYS A 132 -6.62 5.32 3.58
C LYS A 132 -5.62 5.09 4.70
N GLU A 133 -6.08 4.59 5.85
CA GLU A 133 -5.21 4.32 6.99
C GLU A 133 -4.35 3.08 6.76
N MET A 134 -4.93 1.97 6.31
CA MET A 134 -4.17 0.79 5.93
C MET A 134 -3.10 1.13 4.88
N ALA A 135 -3.45 1.90 3.85
CA ALA A 135 -2.50 2.33 2.84
C ALA A 135 -1.36 3.17 3.45
N SER A 136 -1.68 4.13 4.32
CA SER A 136 -0.68 4.95 5.03
C SER A 136 0.23 4.11 5.93
N GLU A 137 -0.32 3.14 6.67
CA GLU A 137 0.45 2.21 7.50
C GLU A 137 1.43 1.41 6.63
N MET A 138 0.96 0.90 5.49
CA MET A 138 1.73 0.17 4.50
C MET A 138 2.71 1.03 3.69
N GLY A 139 2.68 2.36 3.83
CA GLY A 139 3.55 3.26 3.06
C GLY A 139 3.25 3.25 1.56
N ILE A 140 1.98 3.10 1.19
CA ILE A 140 1.49 3.09 -0.20
C ILE A 140 0.30 4.04 -0.35
N GLU A 141 -0.05 4.35 -1.59
CA GLU A 141 -1.21 5.19 -1.91
C GLU A 141 -2.33 4.37 -2.56
N LEU A 142 -3.58 4.80 -2.42
CA LEU A 142 -4.68 4.26 -3.24
C LEU A 142 -4.49 4.70 -4.69
N LEU A 143 -4.91 3.88 -5.63
CA LEU A 143 -4.95 4.28 -7.04
C LEU A 143 -5.89 5.47 -7.26
N THR A 144 -5.52 6.39 -8.15
CA THR A 144 -6.47 7.34 -8.76
C THR A 144 -7.36 6.62 -9.78
N GLU A 145 -8.43 7.27 -10.24
CA GLU A 145 -9.25 6.71 -11.32
C GLU A 145 -8.42 6.42 -12.58
N GLU A 146 -7.54 7.35 -12.96
CA GLU A 146 -6.68 7.20 -14.14
C GLU A 146 -5.75 6.00 -14.00
N GLN A 147 -5.07 5.87 -12.84
CA GLN A 147 -4.19 4.74 -12.57
C GLN A 147 -4.96 3.41 -12.56
N TYR A 148 -6.17 3.39 -12.00
CA TYR A 148 -7.06 2.23 -12.05
C TYR A 148 -7.43 1.86 -13.49
N ARG A 149 -7.77 2.83 -14.34
CA ARG A 149 -8.05 2.59 -15.77
C ARG A 149 -6.82 2.10 -16.52
N ASN A 150 -5.63 2.59 -16.18
CA ASN A 150 -4.37 2.14 -16.77
C ASN A 150 -4.06 0.69 -16.37
N LEU A 151 -4.25 0.31 -15.10
CA LEU A 151 -4.15 -1.08 -14.65
C LEU A 151 -5.04 -2.00 -15.50
N GLN A 152 -6.27 -1.58 -15.80
CA GLN A 152 -7.26 -2.35 -16.55
C GLN A 152 -6.90 -2.54 -18.04
N LYS A 153 -5.87 -1.86 -18.56
CA LYS A 153 -5.28 -2.13 -19.89
C LYS A 153 -4.30 -3.30 -19.85
N LEU A 154 -3.77 -3.64 -18.67
CA LEU A 154 -2.75 -4.67 -18.46
C LEU A 154 -3.35 -6.06 -18.16
N GLY A 155 -4.66 -6.12 -17.92
CA GLY A 155 -5.39 -7.33 -17.58
C GLY A 155 -6.81 -7.03 -17.12
N ASN A 156 -7.54 -8.09 -16.77
CA ASN A 156 -8.88 -7.99 -16.19
C ASN A 156 -8.78 -8.08 -14.67
N PHE A 157 -9.06 -6.97 -13.99
CA PHE A 157 -8.99 -6.88 -12.53
C PHE A 157 -10.34 -6.50 -11.94
N ASP A 158 -10.60 -6.92 -10.71
CA ASP A 158 -11.83 -6.64 -9.95
C ASP A 158 -13.12 -7.02 -10.70
N THR A 159 -13.12 -8.21 -11.29
CA THR A 159 -14.30 -8.75 -12.00
C THR A 159 -15.38 -9.28 -11.05
N LYS A 160 -15.04 -9.49 -9.78
CA LYS A 160 -15.93 -9.97 -8.71
C LYS A 160 -15.91 -9.08 -7.47
N THR A 161 -14.98 -8.13 -7.42
CA THR A 161 -14.78 -7.19 -6.32
C THR A 161 -14.89 -5.75 -6.81
N SER A 162 -14.67 -4.80 -5.90
CA SER A 162 -14.53 -3.38 -6.19
C SER A 162 -13.43 -2.80 -5.31
N SER A 163 -12.80 -1.71 -5.76
CA SER A 163 -11.72 -1.04 -5.04
C SER A 163 -12.03 0.42 -4.81
N TRP A 164 -11.87 0.88 -3.57
CA TRP A 164 -11.74 2.31 -3.28
C TRP A 164 -10.61 2.91 -4.10
N ILE A 165 -10.85 4.10 -4.63
CA ILE A 165 -9.86 4.92 -5.33
C ILE A 165 -9.74 6.26 -4.62
N ILE A 166 -8.71 7.04 -4.94
CA ILE A 166 -8.58 8.40 -4.43
C ILE A 166 -9.84 9.21 -4.80
N THR A 167 -10.52 9.67 -3.76
CA THR A 167 -11.72 10.50 -3.87
C THR A 167 -11.30 11.98 -3.88
N PRO A 168 -11.77 12.77 -4.85
CA PRO A 168 -11.55 14.20 -4.87
C PRO A 168 -12.04 14.90 -3.58
N PRO A 169 -11.30 15.89 -3.05
CA PRO A 169 -11.66 16.55 -1.79
C PRO A 169 -13.07 17.15 -1.76
N GLU A 170 -13.55 17.68 -2.89
CA GLU A 170 -14.88 18.27 -3.05
C GLU A 170 -16.01 17.25 -2.88
N ILE A 171 -15.83 16.02 -3.37
CA ILE A 171 -16.77 14.91 -3.15
C ILE A 171 -16.68 14.46 -1.69
N ARG A 172 -15.46 14.32 -1.17
CA ARG A 172 -15.24 13.84 0.19
C ARG A 172 -15.81 14.79 1.25
N LYS A 173 -15.72 16.10 1.03
CA LYS A 173 -16.29 17.13 1.91
C LYS A 173 -17.81 17.02 2.05
N LEU A 174 -18.48 16.46 1.05
CA LEU A 174 -19.92 16.20 1.04
C LEU A 174 -20.27 14.79 1.59
N GLY A 175 -19.29 14.04 2.08
CA GLY A 175 -19.47 12.71 2.68
C GLY A 175 -19.31 11.54 1.71
N GLY A 176 -19.07 11.80 0.42
CA GLY A 176 -18.92 10.76 -0.60
C GLY A 176 -17.51 10.14 -0.65
N ALA A 177 -17.41 8.94 -1.21
CA ALA A 177 -16.17 8.29 -1.63
C ALA A 177 -16.36 7.52 -2.93
N LEU A 178 -15.34 7.53 -3.79
CA LEU A 178 -15.34 6.88 -5.10
C LEU A 178 -14.70 5.49 -5.06
N PHE A 179 -15.25 4.58 -5.86
CA PHE A 179 -14.71 3.25 -6.06
C PHE A 179 -14.95 2.78 -7.50
N CYS A 180 -14.15 1.80 -7.93
CA CYS A 180 -14.22 1.22 -9.27
C CYS A 180 -14.41 -0.29 -9.24
N ASP A 181 -14.99 -0.83 -10.32
CA ASP A 181 -14.92 -2.25 -10.69
C ASP A 181 -14.83 -2.43 -12.21
N ARG A 182 -14.66 -3.68 -12.66
CA ARG A 182 -14.77 -4.05 -14.08
C ARG A 182 -15.98 -4.96 -14.29
N ARG A 183 -16.96 -4.50 -15.07
CA ARG A 183 -18.13 -5.30 -15.51
C ARG A 183 -18.32 -5.14 -17.01
N TYR A 184 -18.78 -6.18 -17.70
CA TYR A 184 -19.03 -6.11 -19.15
C TYR A 184 -17.84 -5.54 -19.96
N ASN A 185 -16.62 -5.96 -19.59
CA ASN A 185 -15.38 -5.46 -20.17
C ASN A 185 -15.19 -3.93 -20.08
N THR A 186 -15.85 -3.28 -19.12
CA THR A 186 -15.88 -1.82 -18.95
C THR A 186 -15.53 -1.48 -17.51
N VAL A 187 -14.72 -0.43 -17.34
CA VAL A 187 -14.42 0.14 -16.01
C VAL A 187 -15.53 1.10 -15.63
N PHE A 188 -16.21 0.80 -14.53
CA PHE A 188 -17.22 1.67 -13.95
C PHE A 188 -16.66 2.39 -12.72
N VAL A 189 -17.06 3.64 -12.56
CA VAL A 189 -16.77 4.46 -11.39
C VAL A 189 -18.10 4.73 -10.71
N TYR A 190 -18.14 4.52 -9.41
CA TYR A 190 -19.31 4.69 -8.58
C TYR A 190 -18.99 5.54 -7.37
N HIS A 191 -20.02 5.89 -6.62
CA HIS A 191 -19.90 6.62 -5.36
C HIS A 191 -20.77 5.94 -4.30
N ASN A 192 -20.33 6.01 -3.05
CA ASN A 192 -21.10 5.70 -1.86
C ASN A 192 -20.77 6.74 -0.77
N GLY A 193 -21.45 6.71 0.37
CA GLY A 193 -20.96 7.35 1.59
C GLY A 193 -19.61 6.75 2.00
N ALA A 194 -18.68 7.59 2.47
CA ALA A 194 -17.31 7.19 2.83
C ALA A 194 -17.27 6.12 3.95
N GLU A 195 -18.31 6.06 4.79
CA GLU A 195 -18.49 5.10 5.88
C GLU A 195 -19.03 3.73 5.43
N SER A 196 -19.46 3.62 4.17
CA SER A 196 -19.89 2.35 3.60
C SER A 196 -18.73 1.36 3.53
N TYR A 197 -19.00 0.06 3.72
CA TYR A 197 -18.05 -1.00 3.48
C TYR A 197 -18.79 -2.28 3.10
N TYR A 198 -18.17 -3.13 2.29
CA TYR A 198 -18.78 -4.37 1.79
C TYR A 198 -17.73 -5.48 1.75
N ALA A 199 -18.19 -6.73 1.91
CA ALA A 199 -17.32 -7.91 1.88
C ALA A 199 -16.48 -8.02 0.60
N ALA A 200 -17.03 -7.54 -0.53
CA ALA A 200 -16.37 -7.56 -1.83
C ALA A 200 -15.66 -6.24 -2.19
N ARG A 201 -15.58 -5.26 -1.27
CA ARG A 201 -14.92 -3.97 -1.50
C ARG A 201 -13.63 -3.89 -0.68
N GLY A 202 -12.52 -3.62 -1.35
CA GLY A 202 -11.24 -3.33 -0.72
C GLY A 202 -10.59 -2.10 -1.34
N PHE A 203 -9.28 -2.13 -1.50
CA PHE A 203 -8.54 -1.14 -2.26
C PHE A 203 -7.31 -1.76 -2.90
N ARG A 204 -6.83 -1.12 -3.96
CA ARG A 204 -5.52 -1.39 -4.57
C ARG A 204 -4.58 -0.26 -4.23
N GLY A 205 -3.35 -0.62 -3.95
CA GLY A 205 -2.26 0.27 -3.62
C GLY A 205 -1.26 0.42 -4.76
N TRP A 206 -0.52 1.52 -4.72
CA TRP A 206 0.64 1.75 -5.57
C TRP A 206 1.76 2.48 -4.83
N ILE A 207 2.97 2.35 -5.37
CA ILE A 207 4.17 3.03 -4.89
C ILE A 207 5.15 3.28 -6.04
N LYS A 208 5.98 4.31 -5.91
CA LYS A 208 7.14 4.62 -6.76
C LYS A 208 8.42 4.06 -6.14
N VAL A 209 9.28 3.44 -6.95
CA VAL A 209 10.51 2.77 -6.50
C VAL A 209 11.71 3.15 -7.33
#